data_AF-A0A2R6WTU9-F1
#
_entry.id   AF-A0A2R6WTU9-F1
#
_cell.length_a   1.000
_cell.length_b   1.000
_cell.length_c   1.000
_cell.angle_alpha   90.00
_cell.angle_beta   90.00
_cell.angle_gamma   90.00
#
_symmetry.space_group_name_H-M   'P 1'
#
loop_
_entity.id
_entity.type
_entity.pdbx_description
1 polymer ?
#
loop_
_entity_poly.entity_id
_entity_poly.type
_entity_poly.pdbx_seq_one_letter_code
_entity_poly.pdbx_strand_id
1 'polypeptide(L)'
;MYTNAGLSVRPWVISQTAVASTSVTRLSKWASMASPLFSAGLLPTPSSSRESCREGRISGNCEWERRRNSGIKRVGLLRAKLGRGDFGWIRKQNGLGLGLQTQVKDGRDLLVPSARRGFLTELQSLREETENPPGPVEFESPLGVILYPDPRLRKKNKKISVFDERLQELVTEMFDVMYKTDGVGLSAPQVGVNVQLMLYNPEGERGKGQEYVLVNPKIVKYSKQRDIFKEGCLSFPELEADVERPLNVRVEAQDVKGKKFAISLKGWQARIFQHEYDHLEGILFHDRMTTEAVSTILPGLVQLEEAYEKASGLPAPEKVNRV
;
A
#
# COMPACT_ATOMS: atom_id res chain seq x y z
N MET A 1 -28.94 -35.21 -30.19
CA MET A 1 -27.66 -35.39 -30.93
C MET A 1 -27.18 -34.01 -31.38
N TYR A 2 -25.90 -33.90 -31.74
CA TYR A 2 -25.11 -32.67 -31.73
C TYR A 2 -24.90 -32.08 -30.33
N THR A 3 -23.72 -31.63 -29.91
CA THR A 3 -22.35 -32.21 -29.82
C THR A 3 -21.44 -31.05 -29.39
N ASN A 4 -20.53 -31.30 -28.45
CA ASN A 4 -19.67 -30.27 -27.86
C ASN A 4 -18.84 -29.47 -28.88
N ALA A 5 -18.58 -28.20 -28.53
CA ALA A 5 -17.34 -27.51 -28.87
C ALA A 5 -16.76 -26.96 -27.56
N GLY A 6 -15.75 -27.64 -26.99
CA GLY A 6 -15.08 -27.21 -25.77
C GLY A 6 -13.93 -26.25 -26.08
N LEU A 7 -13.92 -25.08 -25.46
CA LEU A 7 -12.79 -24.16 -25.53
C LEU A 7 -11.63 -24.68 -24.67
N SER A 8 -10.59 -25.16 -25.35
CA SER A 8 -9.37 -25.67 -24.71
C SER A 8 -8.43 -24.50 -24.40
N VAL A 9 -8.41 -24.06 -23.14
CA VAL A 9 -7.37 -23.15 -22.63
C VAL A 9 -6.02 -23.89 -22.59
N ARG A 10 -4.97 -23.22 -23.07
CA ARG A 10 -3.60 -23.78 -23.10
C ARG A 10 -2.87 -23.42 -21.79
N PRO A 11 -2.23 -24.38 -21.11
CA PRO A 11 -1.48 -24.09 -19.89
C PRO A 11 -0.22 -23.26 -20.19
N TRP A 12 0.13 -22.37 -19.28
CA TRP A 12 1.35 -21.57 -19.32
C TRP A 12 2.59 -22.43 -19.00
N VAL A 13 3.69 -22.22 -19.71
CA VAL A 13 4.99 -22.84 -19.43
C VAL A 13 6.10 -21.81 -19.54
N ILE A 14 6.64 -21.38 -18.39
CA ILE A 14 7.81 -20.49 -18.34
C ILE A 14 9.08 -21.34 -18.44
N SER A 15 9.84 -21.15 -19.53
CA SER A 15 11.10 -21.86 -19.74
C SER A 15 12.23 -21.28 -18.89
N GLN A 16 12.72 -22.05 -17.90
CA GLN A 16 13.93 -21.70 -17.15
C GLN A 16 15.17 -22.34 -17.80
N THR A 17 15.92 -21.57 -18.59
CA THR A 17 17.23 -22.01 -19.10
C THR A 17 18.31 -21.87 -18.02
N ALA A 18 18.55 -22.93 -17.27
CA ALA A 18 19.68 -23.00 -16.34
C ALA A 18 21.01 -23.09 -17.11
N VAL A 19 22.00 -22.28 -16.72
CA VAL A 19 23.39 -22.40 -17.21
C VAL A 19 24.29 -22.71 -16.03
N ALA A 20 24.94 -23.87 -16.07
CA ALA A 20 25.90 -24.29 -15.07
C ALA A 20 27.11 -24.95 -15.75
N SER A 21 28.31 -24.42 -15.51
CA SER A 21 29.55 -25.09 -15.92
C SER A 21 30.66 -24.92 -14.87
N THR A 22 30.88 -26.03 -14.16
CA THR A 22 32.20 -26.61 -13.81
C THR A 22 33.24 -25.77 -13.08
N SER A 23 33.47 -26.16 -11.83
CA SER A 23 34.66 -25.90 -11.00
C SER A 23 35.97 -26.47 -11.57
N VAL A 24 37.10 -25.85 -11.20
CA VAL A 24 38.39 -26.54 -10.99
C VAL A 24 38.97 -26.11 -9.64
N THR A 25 39.70 -27.01 -8.97
CA THR A 25 40.31 -26.83 -7.63
C THR A 25 41.69 -26.11 -7.76
N ARG A 26 42.46 -25.71 -6.72
CA ARG A 26 42.94 -26.51 -5.57
C ARG A 26 43.93 -25.73 -4.67
N LEU A 27 43.87 -25.93 -3.33
CA LEU A 27 44.91 -25.63 -2.32
C LEU A 27 45.30 -24.13 -2.12
N SER A 28 45.93 -23.67 -1.02
CA SER A 28 46.46 -24.37 0.19
C SER A 28 46.30 -23.56 1.51
N LYS A 29 46.17 -24.31 2.63
CA LYS A 29 46.60 -24.07 4.03
C LYS A 29 47.26 -22.72 4.42
N TRP A 30 46.88 -22.21 5.60
CA TRP A 30 47.67 -21.97 6.84
C TRP A 30 46.67 -21.34 7.87
N ALA A 31 46.79 -21.36 9.20
CA ALA A 31 47.27 -22.28 10.24
C ALA A 31 47.52 -21.43 11.52
N SER A 32 46.87 -21.74 12.66
CA SER A 32 47.19 -21.20 14.02
C SER A 32 46.96 -19.67 14.26
N MET A 33 46.80 -19.15 15.49
CA MET A 33 46.62 -19.75 16.84
C MET A 33 45.95 -18.79 17.85
N ALA A 34 45.40 -19.37 18.93
CA ALA A 34 45.31 -18.93 20.35
C ALA A 34 45.21 -17.42 20.76
N SER A 35 44.28 -17.15 21.69
CA SER A 35 44.35 -16.05 22.68
C SER A 35 45.33 -16.40 23.83
N PRO A 36 45.76 -15.44 24.69
CA PRO A 36 44.98 -15.17 25.92
C PRO A 36 45.08 -13.74 26.54
N LEU A 37 44.14 -13.45 27.46
CA LEU A 37 44.21 -12.67 28.71
C LEU A 37 45.15 -11.45 28.86
N PHE A 38 44.62 -10.29 29.32
CA PHE A 38 44.85 -9.80 30.72
C PHE A 38 43.89 -8.66 31.16
N SER A 39 43.99 -8.25 32.43
CA SER A 39 42.98 -7.52 33.24
C SER A 39 42.95 -5.98 33.21
N ALA A 40 41.75 -5.45 33.50
CA ALA A 40 41.40 -4.29 34.37
C ALA A 40 41.91 -2.85 34.08
N GLY A 41 41.00 -1.87 34.21
CA GLY A 41 41.31 -0.42 34.22
C GLY A 41 40.08 0.46 34.54
N LEU A 42 40.22 1.38 35.51
CA LEU A 42 39.17 2.20 36.15
C LEU A 42 38.53 3.32 35.28
N LEU A 43 37.38 3.83 35.77
CA LEU A 43 36.70 5.05 35.29
C LEU A 43 37.51 6.34 35.56
N PRO A 44 37.21 7.44 34.83
CA PRO A 44 36.67 8.61 35.54
C PRO A 44 35.50 9.33 34.82
N THR A 45 34.82 10.22 35.55
CA THR A 45 33.70 11.06 35.08
C THR A 45 34.14 12.44 34.56
N PRO A 46 33.50 13.01 33.53
CA PRO A 46 33.58 14.44 33.20
C PRO A 46 32.59 15.29 34.03
N SER A 47 32.95 16.54 34.28
CA SER A 47 32.20 17.51 35.10
C SER A 47 31.26 18.42 34.29
N SER A 48 30.41 19.18 35.00
CA SER A 48 29.48 20.14 34.39
C SER A 48 30.07 21.56 34.30
N SER A 49 29.95 22.17 33.12
CA SER A 49 30.05 23.63 32.95
C SER A 49 28.64 24.25 32.92
N ARG A 50 28.53 25.49 33.41
CA ARG A 50 27.34 26.34 33.31
C ARG A 50 27.67 27.53 32.43
N GLU A 51 26.71 28.02 31.66
CA GLU A 51 26.76 29.39 31.14
C GLU A 51 25.37 30.02 31.08
N SER A 52 25.34 31.35 30.92
CA SER A 52 24.26 32.20 31.44
C SER A 52 23.17 32.53 30.41
N CYS A 53 21.98 32.87 30.91
CA CYS A 53 20.93 33.59 30.18
C CYS A 53 20.42 34.73 31.06
N ARG A 54 20.41 35.97 30.54
CA ARG A 54 19.80 37.13 31.21
C ARG A 54 18.28 37.14 31.00
N GLU A 55 17.56 37.73 31.95
CA GLU A 55 16.10 37.83 31.92
C GLU A 55 15.58 39.00 31.07
N GLY A 56 14.34 38.87 30.60
CA GLY A 56 13.52 39.96 30.05
C GLY A 56 12.06 39.78 30.50
N ARG A 57 11.55 40.73 31.28
CA ARG A 57 10.20 40.73 31.90
C ARG A 57 9.25 41.56 31.02
N ILE A 58 7.92 41.43 30.99
CA ILE A 58 6.89 40.79 31.83
C ILE A 58 5.77 40.27 30.87
N SER A 59 4.69 39.54 31.20
CA SER A 59 4.08 38.98 32.43
C SER A 59 3.01 37.92 32.03
N GLY A 60 2.64 36.98 32.91
CA GLY A 60 1.46 36.10 32.74
C GLY A 60 1.65 34.67 33.27
N ASN A 61 0.70 34.14 34.02
CA ASN A 61 0.83 32.85 34.71
C ASN A 61 0.80 31.64 33.76
N CYS A 62 1.99 31.13 33.42
CA CYS A 62 2.19 29.87 32.70
C CYS A 62 3.15 28.97 33.50
N GLU A 63 2.62 27.92 34.11
CA GLU A 63 3.40 26.94 34.88
C GLU A 63 4.09 25.92 33.95
N TRP A 64 5.42 25.82 34.02
CA TRP A 64 6.25 25.04 33.09
C TRP A 64 6.89 23.81 33.77
N GLU A 65 6.18 22.67 33.85
CA GLU A 65 6.78 21.41 34.30
C GLU A 65 7.74 20.84 33.23
N ARG A 66 9.05 21.14 33.36
CA ARG A 66 10.10 20.63 32.45
C ARG A 66 10.56 19.22 32.82
N ARG A 67 9.79 18.20 32.43
CA ARG A 67 10.32 16.81 32.39
C ARG A 67 11.33 16.67 31.25
N ARG A 68 12.59 16.33 31.60
CA ARG A 68 13.58 15.83 30.65
C ARG A 68 13.34 14.34 30.42
N ASN A 69 13.28 13.92 29.16
CA ASN A 69 13.57 12.54 28.77
C ASN A 69 14.35 12.54 27.45
N SER A 70 15.06 11.45 27.16
CA SER A 70 16.20 11.45 26.23
C SER A 70 15.84 11.35 24.73
N GLY A 71 16.69 11.95 23.89
CA GLY A 71 16.93 11.49 22.51
C GLY A 71 16.05 12.02 21.37
N ILE A 72 14.91 12.70 21.62
CA ILE A 72 13.96 13.08 20.55
C ILE A 72 13.77 14.60 20.44
N LYS A 73 13.55 15.09 19.21
CA LYS A 73 13.38 16.52 18.86
C LYS A 73 12.24 17.18 19.66
N ARG A 74 12.41 18.47 20.01
CA ARG A 74 11.46 19.26 20.79
C ARG A 74 10.04 19.20 20.21
N VAL A 75 9.06 18.77 21.01
CA VAL A 75 7.63 18.92 20.72
C VAL A 75 7.00 19.74 21.84
N GLY A 76 6.53 20.95 21.52
CA GLY A 76 5.71 21.74 22.44
C GLY A 76 4.23 21.42 22.20
N LEU A 77 3.52 20.98 23.23
CA LEU A 77 2.07 20.85 23.20
C LEU A 77 1.44 22.07 23.85
N LEU A 78 0.44 22.65 23.19
CA LEU A 78 -0.30 23.83 23.64
C LEU A 78 -1.66 23.40 24.17
N ARG A 79 -1.94 23.70 25.44
CA ARG A 79 -3.22 23.43 26.10
C ARG A 79 -4.15 24.64 25.91
N ALA A 80 -5.04 24.58 24.93
CA ALA A 80 -6.07 25.59 24.70
C ALA A 80 -7.38 25.22 25.40
N LYS A 81 -8.16 26.23 25.83
CA LYS A 81 -9.41 26.05 26.58
C LYS A 81 -10.62 26.21 25.64
N LEU A 82 -11.15 25.08 25.14
CA LEU A 82 -12.32 25.06 24.26
C LEU A 82 -13.62 25.04 25.07
N GLY A 83 -14.02 26.21 25.59
CA GLY A 83 -15.30 26.38 26.31
C GLY A 83 -15.29 25.91 27.77
N ARG A 84 -16.43 25.43 28.25
CA ARG A 84 -16.62 24.87 29.61
C ARG A 84 -16.69 23.34 29.51
N GLY A 85 -15.74 22.63 30.11
CA GLY A 85 -15.69 21.17 30.10
C GLY A 85 -14.28 20.66 29.80
N ASP A 86 -14.03 20.35 28.54
CA ASP A 86 -13.05 19.33 28.17
C ASP A 86 -11.69 19.85 27.67
N PHE A 87 -10.68 18.98 27.74
CA PHE A 87 -9.32 19.24 27.27
C PHE A 87 -8.89 18.20 26.22
N GLY A 88 -8.73 18.64 24.97
CA GLY A 88 -8.17 17.83 23.88
C GLY A 88 -6.68 18.13 23.61
N TRP A 89 -5.92 17.11 23.20
CA TRP A 89 -4.52 17.25 22.79
C TRP A 89 -4.40 17.37 21.25
N ILE A 90 -3.76 18.42 20.75
CA ILE A 90 -3.55 18.63 19.30
C ILE A 90 -2.05 18.47 18.95
N ARG A 91 -1.77 17.61 17.96
CA ARG A 91 -0.40 17.30 17.50
C ARG A 91 -0.02 18.17 16.31
N LYS A 92 0.82 19.19 16.53
CA LYS A 92 1.29 20.09 15.46
C LYS A 92 2.31 19.40 14.55
N GLN A 93 1.98 19.24 13.26
CA GLN A 93 2.98 18.97 12.23
C GLN A 93 3.59 20.29 11.73
N ASN A 94 4.88 20.27 11.38
CA ASN A 94 5.57 21.42 10.79
C ASN A 94 5.60 21.26 9.27
N GLY A 95 5.04 22.20 8.51
CA GLY A 95 5.14 22.18 7.04
C GLY A 95 4.15 23.04 6.25
N LEU A 96 3.01 23.43 6.84
CA LEU A 96 1.99 24.24 6.16
C LEU A 96 1.73 25.56 6.90
N GLY A 97 1.93 26.68 6.20
CA GLY A 97 1.57 28.00 6.68
C GLY A 97 0.06 28.22 6.58
N LEU A 98 -0.61 28.35 7.72
CA LEU A 98 -1.98 28.84 7.81
C LEU A 98 -1.96 30.38 7.71
N GLY A 99 -2.16 30.89 6.49
CA GLY A 99 -2.47 32.31 6.30
C GLY A 99 -3.91 32.57 6.73
N LEU A 100 -4.11 33.21 7.88
CA LEU A 100 -5.40 33.83 8.20
C LEU A 100 -5.50 35.16 7.44
N GLN A 101 -6.53 35.30 6.62
CA GLN A 101 -7.05 36.61 6.22
C GLN A 101 -8.39 36.81 6.94
N THR A 102 -8.52 37.93 7.64
CA THR A 102 -9.78 38.37 8.23
C THR A 102 -10.55 39.21 7.22
N GLN A 103 -11.78 38.81 6.93
CA GLN A 103 -12.76 39.60 6.16
C GLN A 103 -13.89 39.97 7.11
N VAL A 104 -14.07 41.26 7.37
CA VAL A 104 -15.08 41.76 8.30
C VAL A 104 -16.36 42.10 7.52
N LYS A 105 -17.45 41.42 7.86
CA LYS A 105 -18.81 41.84 7.51
C LYS A 105 -19.72 41.73 8.72
N ASP A 106 -20.59 42.73 8.89
CA ASP A 106 -21.82 42.67 9.67
C ASP A 106 -21.68 42.19 11.13
N GLY A 107 -20.61 42.67 11.80
CA GLY A 107 -20.52 42.76 13.26
C GLY A 107 -20.44 41.43 14.04
N ARG A 108 -20.14 40.31 13.39
CA ARG A 108 -20.00 39.00 14.04
C ARG A 108 -18.74 38.29 13.56
N ASP A 109 -17.85 37.97 14.50
CA ASP A 109 -16.58 37.27 14.24
C ASP A 109 -16.80 35.79 13.86
N LEU A 110 -17.21 35.56 12.62
CA LEU A 110 -17.20 34.23 12.01
C LEU A 110 -15.76 33.85 11.64
N LEU A 111 -15.09 33.17 12.56
CA LEU A 111 -13.85 32.43 12.29
C LEU A 111 -14.13 31.28 11.31
N VAL A 112 -14.17 31.59 10.01
CA VAL A 112 -14.24 30.59 8.93
C VAL A 112 -12.83 30.08 8.64
N PRO A 113 -12.48 28.81 8.94
CA PRO A 113 -11.18 28.29 8.60
C PRO A 113 -11.08 28.12 7.08
N SER A 114 -10.09 28.76 6.45
CA SER A 114 -9.71 28.47 5.06
C SER A 114 -8.98 27.11 4.99
N ALA A 115 -9.73 26.05 5.27
CA ALA A 115 -9.27 24.69 5.17
C ALA A 115 -9.12 24.33 3.69
N ARG A 116 -7.91 23.92 3.28
CA ARG A 116 -7.68 23.37 1.94
C ARG A 116 -8.66 22.22 1.70
N ARG A 117 -9.25 22.16 0.50
CA ARG A 117 -10.35 21.23 0.14
C ARG A 117 -10.14 19.80 0.65
N GLY A 118 -8.95 19.23 0.44
CA GLY A 118 -8.59 17.88 0.91
C GLY A 118 -8.59 17.67 2.43
N PHE A 119 -8.29 18.70 3.25
CA PHE A 119 -8.36 18.59 4.71
C PHE A 119 -9.81 18.52 5.21
N LEU A 120 -10.75 19.20 4.53
CA LEU A 120 -12.19 19.01 4.79
C LEU A 120 -12.63 17.60 4.38
N THR A 121 -12.20 17.11 3.22
CA THR A 121 -12.52 15.74 2.77
C THR A 121 -11.95 14.67 3.72
N GLU A 122 -10.72 14.85 4.20
CA GLU A 122 -10.08 13.94 5.17
C GLU A 122 -10.85 13.95 6.51
N LEU A 123 -11.16 15.13 7.06
CA LEU A 123 -11.99 15.28 8.26
C LEU A 123 -13.41 14.71 8.09
N GLN A 124 -14.04 14.89 6.92
CA GLN A 124 -15.35 14.30 6.62
C GLN A 124 -15.25 12.77 6.63
N SER A 125 -14.27 12.18 5.95
CA SER A 125 -14.11 10.72 5.94
C SER A 125 -13.79 10.14 7.33
N LEU A 126 -12.99 10.84 8.14
CA LEU A 126 -12.72 10.44 9.53
C LEU A 126 -13.98 10.53 10.41
N ARG A 127 -14.85 11.52 10.17
CA ARG A 127 -16.14 11.62 10.86
C ARG A 127 -17.09 10.50 10.45
N GLU A 128 -17.16 10.20 9.15
CA GLU A 128 -17.99 9.14 8.58
C GLU A 128 -17.55 7.75 9.10
N GLU A 129 -16.24 7.49 9.19
CA GLU A 129 -15.65 6.30 9.83
C GLU A 129 -15.98 6.19 11.34
N THR A 130 -16.23 7.31 12.05
CA THR A 130 -16.65 7.29 13.47
C THR A 130 -18.17 7.24 13.69
N GLU A 131 -18.97 7.72 12.75
CA GLU A 131 -20.44 7.69 12.83
C GLU A 131 -21.03 6.38 12.30
N ASN A 132 -20.34 5.69 11.38
CA ASN A 132 -20.66 4.33 10.93
C ASN A 132 -19.38 3.47 10.92
N PRO A 133 -19.11 2.65 11.95
CA PRO A 133 -17.98 1.73 11.92
C PRO A 133 -18.15 0.71 10.77
N PRO A 134 -17.11 0.36 10.00
CA PRO A 134 -17.26 -0.61 8.93
C PRO A 134 -17.59 -1.98 9.51
N GLY A 135 -18.68 -2.58 9.02
CA GLY A 135 -19.13 -3.92 9.38
C GLY A 135 -18.32 -5.04 8.70
N PRO A 136 -18.87 -6.27 8.67
CA PRO A 136 -18.33 -7.38 7.90
C PRO A 136 -18.09 -7.03 6.42
N VAL A 137 -17.26 -7.83 5.74
CA VAL A 137 -17.00 -7.65 4.31
C VAL A 137 -18.09 -8.35 3.50
N GLU A 138 -19.01 -7.57 2.93
CA GLU A 138 -20.06 -8.07 2.07
C GLU A 138 -19.54 -8.40 0.66
N PHE A 139 -19.90 -9.58 0.16
CA PHE A 139 -19.64 -10.07 -1.20
C PHE A 139 -20.67 -11.15 -1.56
N GLU A 140 -20.81 -11.46 -2.85
CA GLU A 140 -21.70 -12.50 -3.39
C GLU A 140 -20.89 -13.60 -4.07
N SER A 141 -21.29 -14.86 -3.87
CA SER A 141 -20.64 -16.06 -4.39
C SER A 141 -21.41 -16.62 -5.59
N PRO A 142 -20.77 -17.20 -6.62
CA PRO A 142 -19.33 -17.38 -6.76
C PRO A 142 -18.62 -16.11 -7.26
N LEU A 143 -17.43 -15.84 -6.72
CA LEU A 143 -16.57 -14.76 -7.23
C LEU A 143 -16.14 -14.98 -8.69
N GLY A 144 -15.92 -13.87 -9.40
CA GLY A 144 -15.41 -13.87 -10.78
C GLY A 144 -14.59 -12.60 -11.06
N VAL A 145 -13.58 -12.72 -11.93
CA VAL A 145 -12.70 -11.59 -12.28
C VAL A 145 -13.46 -10.58 -13.13
N ILE A 146 -13.44 -9.31 -12.71
CA ILE A 146 -13.99 -8.18 -13.45
C ILE A 146 -12.91 -7.63 -14.40
N LEU A 147 -13.33 -7.26 -15.61
CA LEU A 147 -12.43 -6.79 -16.66
C LEU A 147 -12.41 -5.25 -16.72
N TYR A 148 -11.33 -4.70 -17.26
CA TYR A 148 -11.29 -3.32 -17.69
C TYR A 148 -12.37 -3.04 -18.77
N PRO A 149 -12.99 -1.85 -18.83
CA PRO A 149 -12.92 -0.72 -17.90
C PRO A 149 -14.04 -0.70 -16.84
N ASP A 150 -14.28 -1.78 -16.09
CA ASP A 150 -15.28 -1.76 -15.00
C ASP A 150 -14.93 -0.69 -13.94
N PRO A 151 -15.85 0.25 -13.61
CA PRO A 151 -15.55 1.38 -12.72
C PRO A 151 -15.21 0.96 -11.27
N ARG A 152 -15.46 -0.28 -10.87
CA ARG A 152 -15.01 -0.82 -9.57
C ARG A 152 -13.49 -0.92 -9.48
N LEU A 153 -12.79 -1.16 -10.59
CA LEU A 153 -11.32 -1.17 -10.64
C LEU A 153 -10.70 0.20 -10.29
N ARG A 154 -11.45 1.29 -10.46
CA ARG A 154 -11.04 2.67 -10.14
C ARG A 154 -11.61 3.23 -8.83
N LYS A 155 -12.45 2.47 -8.12
CA LYS A 155 -13.07 2.95 -6.86
C LYS A 155 -12.10 2.90 -5.69
N LYS A 156 -12.19 3.90 -4.80
CA LYS A 156 -11.44 3.93 -3.54
C LYS A 156 -11.81 2.74 -2.66
N ASN A 157 -10.81 1.92 -2.33
CA ASN A 157 -11.02 0.70 -1.55
C ASN A 157 -11.04 0.98 -0.03
N LYS A 158 -12.04 0.44 0.66
CA LYS A 158 -12.26 0.61 2.10
C LYS A 158 -11.27 -0.21 2.92
N LYS A 159 -10.86 0.28 4.09
CA LYS A 159 -10.12 -0.53 5.07
C LYS A 159 -11.03 -1.57 5.71
N ILE A 160 -10.46 -2.70 6.05
CA ILE A 160 -11.13 -3.80 6.78
C ILE A 160 -10.87 -3.62 8.28
N SER A 161 -11.94 -3.46 9.06
CA SER A 161 -11.90 -3.37 10.52
C SER A 161 -12.37 -4.65 11.22
N VAL A 162 -13.21 -5.44 10.56
CA VAL A 162 -13.73 -6.72 11.07
C VAL A 162 -12.91 -7.87 10.50
N PHE A 163 -12.53 -8.81 11.37
CA PHE A 163 -11.69 -9.96 11.05
C PHE A 163 -12.41 -11.22 11.54
N ASP A 164 -13.40 -11.66 10.76
CA ASP A 164 -14.38 -12.67 11.09
C ASP A 164 -14.28 -13.91 10.16
N GLU A 165 -15.30 -14.76 10.17
CA GLU A 165 -15.40 -15.91 9.28
C GLU A 165 -15.71 -15.47 7.83
N ARG A 166 -16.49 -14.40 7.63
CA ARG A 166 -16.83 -13.87 6.30
C ARG A 166 -15.58 -13.38 5.54
N LEU A 167 -14.63 -12.75 6.24
CA LEU A 167 -13.32 -12.41 5.67
C LEU A 167 -12.51 -13.64 5.24
N GLN A 168 -12.63 -14.77 5.96
CA GLN A 168 -11.92 -16.02 5.64
C GLN A 168 -12.57 -16.75 4.44
N GLU A 169 -13.90 -16.70 4.32
CA GLU A 169 -14.63 -17.17 3.14
C GLU A 169 -14.19 -16.39 1.88
N LEU A 170 -14.16 -15.05 1.95
CA LEU A 170 -13.68 -14.19 0.86
C LEU A 170 -12.26 -14.55 0.41
N VAL A 171 -11.33 -14.72 1.36
CA VAL A 171 -9.95 -15.12 1.08
C VAL A 171 -9.88 -16.49 0.41
N THR A 172 -10.74 -17.43 0.80
CA THR A 172 -10.79 -18.78 0.23
C THR A 172 -11.28 -18.74 -1.22
N GLU A 173 -12.42 -18.09 -1.50
CA GLU A 173 -12.91 -17.95 -2.87
C GLU A 173 -11.97 -17.13 -3.75
N MET A 174 -11.30 -16.11 -3.21
CA MET A 174 -10.28 -15.36 -3.96
C MET A 174 -9.09 -16.24 -4.36
N PHE A 175 -8.61 -17.14 -3.49
CA PHE A 175 -7.59 -18.11 -3.90
C PHE A 175 -8.12 -19.10 -4.94
N ASP A 176 -9.37 -19.58 -4.80
CA ASP A 176 -10.00 -20.48 -5.78
C ASP A 176 -10.11 -19.81 -7.17
N VAL A 177 -10.49 -18.53 -7.24
CA VAL A 177 -10.49 -17.73 -8.48
C VAL A 177 -9.08 -17.54 -9.04
N MET A 178 -8.11 -17.17 -8.19
CA MET A 178 -6.73 -16.95 -8.60
C MET A 178 -6.14 -18.21 -9.27
N TYR A 179 -6.26 -19.38 -8.65
CA TYR A 179 -5.78 -20.64 -9.22
C TYR A 179 -6.59 -21.11 -10.43
N LYS A 180 -7.90 -20.84 -10.49
CA LYS A 180 -8.75 -21.17 -11.65
C LYS A 180 -8.43 -20.32 -12.90
N THR A 181 -7.71 -19.22 -12.73
CA THR A 181 -7.32 -18.30 -13.80
C THR A 181 -5.80 -18.28 -14.06
N ASP A 182 -5.08 -19.32 -13.61
CA ASP A 182 -3.61 -19.46 -13.69
C ASP A 182 -2.84 -18.23 -13.13
N GLY A 183 -3.43 -17.54 -12.16
CA GLY A 183 -2.91 -16.30 -11.58
C GLY A 183 -1.89 -16.51 -10.47
N VAL A 184 -0.89 -15.62 -10.40
CA VAL A 184 0.08 -15.55 -9.28
C VAL A 184 -0.34 -14.59 -8.17
N GLY A 185 -1.31 -13.71 -8.41
CA GLY A 185 -1.82 -12.70 -7.49
C GLY A 185 -3.28 -12.33 -7.81
N LEU A 186 -4.01 -11.86 -6.80
CA LEU A 186 -5.36 -11.34 -6.94
C LEU A 186 -5.69 -10.35 -5.82
N SER A 187 -6.29 -9.22 -6.19
CA SER A 187 -6.79 -8.20 -5.27
C SER A 187 -8.33 -8.17 -5.22
N ALA A 188 -8.90 -7.82 -4.08
CA ALA A 188 -10.36 -7.81 -3.88
C ALA A 188 -11.14 -6.93 -4.88
N PRO A 189 -10.63 -5.77 -5.35
CA PRO A 189 -11.30 -4.98 -6.39
C PRO A 189 -11.50 -5.73 -7.70
N GLN A 190 -10.59 -6.65 -8.05
CA GLN A 190 -10.70 -7.46 -9.27
C GLN A 190 -11.79 -8.54 -9.19
N VAL A 191 -12.29 -8.87 -8.00
CA VAL A 191 -13.52 -9.67 -7.82
C VAL A 191 -14.73 -8.80 -7.46
N GLY A 192 -14.64 -7.49 -7.69
CA GLY A 192 -15.72 -6.53 -7.48
C GLY A 192 -15.90 -6.03 -6.04
N VAL A 193 -15.07 -6.45 -5.10
CA VAL A 193 -15.19 -6.13 -3.67
C VAL A 193 -14.21 -5.02 -3.31
N ASN A 194 -14.68 -3.77 -3.22
CA ASN A 194 -13.83 -2.58 -3.03
C ASN A 194 -13.28 -2.42 -1.59
N VAL A 195 -12.41 -3.34 -1.18
CA VAL A 195 -11.74 -3.38 0.13
C VAL A 195 -10.22 -3.58 0.01
N GLN A 196 -9.47 -3.19 1.04
CA GLN A 196 -8.01 -3.31 1.09
C GLN A 196 -7.57 -4.73 1.48
N LEU A 197 -7.85 -5.70 0.61
CA LEU A 197 -7.45 -7.10 0.71
C LEU A 197 -6.78 -7.54 -0.59
N MET A 198 -5.62 -8.18 -0.46
CA MET A 198 -4.92 -8.81 -1.57
C MET A 198 -4.30 -10.14 -1.12
N LEU A 199 -4.13 -11.05 -2.06
CA LEU A 199 -3.44 -12.31 -1.87
C LEU A 199 -2.56 -12.65 -3.07
N TYR A 200 -1.56 -13.52 -2.85
CA TYR A 200 -0.71 -14.02 -3.92
C TYR A 200 -0.04 -15.36 -3.56
N ASN A 201 0.29 -16.16 -4.57
CA ASN A 201 1.22 -17.28 -4.48
C ASN A 201 2.25 -17.14 -5.61
N PRO A 202 3.55 -16.93 -5.32
CA PRO A 202 4.56 -16.68 -6.34
C PRO A 202 4.74 -17.80 -7.38
N GLU A 203 4.33 -19.02 -7.04
CA GLU A 203 4.39 -20.20 -7.93
C GLU A 203 3.11 -20.41 -8.75
N GLY A 204 2.02 -19.66 -8.51
CA GLY A 204 0.76 -19.76 -9.26
C GLY A 204 -0.04 -21.07 -9.09
N GLU A 205 0.45 -22.03 -8.31
CA GLU A 205 -0.16 -23.38 -8.20
C GLU A 205 -0.51 -23.75 -6.75
N ARG A 206 -1.73 -24.26 -6.55
CA ARG A 206 -2.20 -24.69 -5.22
C ARG A 206 -1.36 -25.85 -4.68
N GLY A 207 -0.87 -25.69 -3.46
CA GLY A 207 0.00 -26.68 -2.80
C GLY A 207 1.49 -26.59 -3.19
N LYS A 208 1.86 -25.69 -4.11
CA LYS A 208 3.25 -25.27 -4.33
C LYS A 208 3.48 -23.88 -3.71
N GLY A 209 4.74 -23.57 -3.42
CA GLY A 209 5.13 -22.25 -2.94
C GLY A 209 4.62 -21.93 -1.53
N GLN A 210 4.24 -20.66 -1.34
CA GLN A 210 3.68 -20.14 -0.10
C GLN A 210 2.57 -19.15 -0.46
N GLU A 211 1.39 -19.38 0.10
CA GLU A 211 0.26 -18.46 0.02
C GLU A 211 0.48 -17.27 0.97
N TYR A 212 0.28 -16.05 0.47
CA TYR A 212 0.35 -14.82 1.24
C TYR A 212 -0.99 -14.09 1.16
N VAL A 213 -1.48 -13.62 2.31
CA VAL A 213 -2.70 -12.79 2.42
C VAL A 213 -2.34 -11.54 3.20
N LEU A 214 -2.67 -10.36 2.66
CA LEU A 214 -2.34 -9.07 3.25
C LEU A 214 -3.58 -8.19 3.32
N VAL A 215 -4.04 -7.94 4.54
CA VAL A 215 -5.17 -7.05 4.86
C VAL A 215 -4.63 -5.67 5.25
N ASN A 216 -5.27 -4.61 4.76
CA ASN A 216 -4.83 -3.21 4.93
C ASN A 216 -3.32 -3.01 4.68
N PRO A 217 -2.74 -3.53 3.57
CA PRO A 217 -1.32 -3.42 3.31
C PRO A 217 -0.90 -1.96 3.10
N LYS A 218 0.38 -1.67 3.36
CA LYS A 218 0.98 -0.36 3.13
C LYS A 218 2.47 -0.48 2.82
N ILE A 219 2.91 0.10 1.71
CA ILE A 219 4.35 0.22 1.41
C ILE A 219 4.95 1.33 2.31
N VAL A 220 5.94 0.97 3.13
CA VAL A 220 6.68 1.91 3.99
C VAL A 220 8.04 2.29 3.41
N LYS A 221 8.56 1.54 2.42
CA LYS A 221 9.80 1.89 1.69
C LYS A 221 9.90 1.15 0.36
N TYR A 222 10.34 1.86 -0.68
CA TYR A 222 10.76 1.31 -1.98
C TYR A 222 12.31 1.27 -2.09
N SER A 223 12.86 0.41 -2.95
CA SER A 223 14.27 0.48 -3.35
C SER A 223 14.55 1.61 -4.34
N LYS A 224 15.80 2.10 -4.37
CA LYS A 224 16.27 3.01 -5.43
C LYS A 224 16.47 2.29 -6.76
N GLN A 225 16.92 1.04 -6.72
CA GLN A 225 17.00 0.18 -7.89
C GLN A 225 15.57 -0.15 -8.37
N ARG A 226 15.36 0.02 -9.67
CA ARG A 226 14.16 -0.36 -10.41
C ARG A 226 14.54 -1.43 -11.44
N ASP A 227 13.53 -2.04 -12.00
CA ASP A 227 13.62 -3.15 -12.93
C ASP A 227 12.47 -3.02 -13.96
N ILE A 228 12.72 -3.41 -15.20
CA ILE A 228 11.72 -3.42 -16.28
C ILE A 228 11.38 -4.88 -16.55
N PHE A 229 10.11 -5.22 -16.43
CA PHE A 229 9.63 -6.57 -16.64
C PHE A 229 8.22 -6.51 -17.21
N LYS A 230 7.92 -7.47 -18.08
CA LYS A 230 6.63 -7.64 -18.71
C LYS A 230 5.58 -8.08 -17.69
N GLU A 231 4.52 -7.31 -17.55
CA GLU A 231 3.35 -7.67 -16.74
C GLU A 231 2.15 -7.93 -17.65
N GLY A 232 1.38 -8.97 -17.32
CA GLY A 232 -0.03 -9.09 -17.69
C GLY A 232 -0.93 -8.84 -16.48
N CYS A 233 -2.24 -8.91 -16.65
CA CYS A 233 -3.21 -8.74 -15.56
C CYS A 233 -4.48 -9.55 -15.82
N LEU A 234 -5.05 -10.19 -14.79
CA LEU A 234 -6.29 -10.98 -14.92
C LEU A 234 -7.50 -10.13 -15.39
N SER A 235 -7.51 -8.84 -15.09
CA SER A 235 -8.54 -7.89 -15.56
C SER A 235 -8.29 -7.37 -17.00
N PHE A 236 -7.19 -7.78 -17.64
CA PHE A 236 -6.81 -7.42 -19.00
C PHE A 236 -6.35 -8.68 -19.77
N PRO A 237 -7.27 -9.61 -20.12
CA PRO A 237 -6.92 -10.89 -20.71
C PRO A 237 -6.08 -10.75 -21.98
N GLU A 238 -5.06 -11.60 -22.13
CA GLU A 238 -4.12 -11.64 -23.24
C GLU A 238 -3.24 -10.38 -23.44
N LEU A 239 -3.37 -9.33 -22.61
CA LEU A 239 -2.57 -8.11 -22.73
C LEU A 239 -1.36 -8.15 -21.79
N GLU A 240 -0.16 -8.04 -22.38
CA GLU A 240 1.11 -7.96 -21.67
C GLU A 240 1.97 -6.80 -22.18
N ALA A 241 2.58 -6.02 -21.30
CA ALA A 241 3.56 -4.99 -21.67
C ALA A 241 4.59 -4.71 -20.56
N ASP A 242 5.69 -4.06 -20.91
CA ASP A 242 6.80 -3.77 -20.00
C ASP A 242 6.48 -2.64 -19.01
N VAL A 243 6.66 -2.92 -17.72
CA VAL A 243 6.37 -1.99 -16.61
C VAL A 243 7.60 -1.80 -15.73
N GLU A 244 8.01 -0.55 -15.47
CA GLU A 244 9.18 -0.24 -14.62
C GLU A 244 8.78 -0.12 -13.12
N ARG A 245 9.23 -1.05 -12.26
CA ARG A 245 8.92 -1.02 -10.81
C ARG A 245 10.19 -1.08 -9.95
N PRO A 246 10.20 -0.50 -8.74
CA PRO A 246 11.23 -0.77 -7.73
C PRO A 246 11.42 -2.26 -7.46
N LEU A 247 12.67 -2.73 -7.49
CA LEU A 247 13.04 -4.15 -7.37
C LEU A 247 12.72 -4.76 -5.98
N ASN A 248 12.58 -3.93 -4.94
CA ASN A 248 12.31 -4.38 -3.56
C ASN A 248 11.39 -3.38 -2.84
N VAL A 249 10.52 -3.90 -1.98
CA VAL A 249 9.65 -3.09 -1.12
C VAL A 249 9.64 -3.59 0.32
N ARG A 250 9.43 -2.69 1.27
CA ARG A 250 9.08 -3.03 2.65
C ARG A 250 7.63 -2.64 2.89
N VAL A 251 6.88 -3.58 3.44
CA VAL A 251 5.42 -3.52 3.62
C VAL A 251 5.08 -3.70 5.09
N GLU A 252 4.08 -2.98 5.57
CA GLU A 252 3.36 -3.25 6.82
C GLU A 252 1.93 -3.68 6.45
N ALA A 253 1.39 -4.70 7.10
CA ALA A 253 0.07 -5.26 6.81
C ALA A 253 -0.54 -5.95 8.04
N GLN A 254 -1.76 -6.47 7.90
CA GLN A 254 -2.42 -7.36 8.86
C GLN A 254 -2.66 -8.73 8.23
N ASP A 255 -2.64 -9.79 9.05
CA ASP A 255 -3.13 -11.11 8.63
C ASP A 255 -4.67 -11.19 8.72
N VAL A 256 -5.25 -12.33 8.33
CA VAL A 256 -6.71 -12.59 8.39
C VAL A 256 -7.29 -12.57 9.81
N LYS A 257 -6.45 -12.47 10.85
CA LYS A 257 -6.85 -12.34 12.27
C LYS A 257 -6.55 -10.94 12.81
N GLY A 258 -6.26 -9.98 11.94
CA GLY A 258 -5.98 -8.58 12.27
C GLY A 258 -4.62 -8.32 12.89
N LYS A 259 -3.77 -9.34 13.04
CA LYS A 259 -2.44 -9.20 13.67
C LYS A 259 -1.50 -8.51 12.71
N LYS A 260 -0.92 -7.40 13.16
CA LYS A 260 0.02 -6.59 12.37
C LYS A 260 1.37 -7.30 12.20
N PHE A 261 1.90 -7.27 10.98
CA PHE A 261 3.23 -7.74 10.64
C PHE A 261 3.93 -6.78 9.66
N ALA A 262 5.24 -6.97 9.48
CA ALA A 262 6.02 -6.22 8.50
C ALA A 262 6.94 -7.18 7.73
N ILE A 263 6.98 -7.05 6.41
CA ILE A 263 7.72 -7.92 5.49
C ILE A 263 8.58 -7.11 4.53
N SER A 264 9.69 -7.68 4.07
CA SER A 264 10.60 -7.08 3.08
C SER A 264 10.64 -7.97 1.84
N LEU A 265 9.90 -7.59 0.79
CA LEU A 265 9.77 -8.35 -0.45
C LEU A 265 10.84 -7.92 -1.46
N LYS A 266 11.24 -8.86 -2.33
CA LYS A 266 12.30 -8.67 -3.33
C LYS A 266 11.94 -9.35 -4.64
N GLY A 267 12.45 -8.84 -5.76
CA GLY A 267 12.33 -9.46 -7.08
C GLY A 267 10.88 -9.76 -7.43
N TRP A 268 10.61 -11.01 -7.85
CA TRP A 268 9.28 -11.47 -8.26
C TRP A 268 8.18 -11.19 -7.21
N GLN A 269 8.42 -11.51 -5.93
CA GLN A 269 7.46 -11.23 -4.86
C GLN A 269 7.20 -9.73 -4.67
N ALA A 270 8.23 -8.87 -4.87
CA ALA A 270 8.04 -7.42 -4.84
C ALA A 270 7.25 -6.91 -6.05
N ARG A 271 7.39 -7.56 -7.22
CA ARG A 271 6.64 -7.17 -8.42
C ARG A 271 5.16 -7.53 -8.29
N ILE A 272 4.83 -8.79 -8.00
CA ILE A 272 3.43 -9.21 -7.77
C ILE A 272 2.79 -8.31 -6.72
N PHE A 273 3.45 -8.12 -5.57
CA PHE A 273 2.91 -7.27 -4.51
C PHE A 273 2.65 -5.83 -4.99
N GLN A 274 3.53 -5.22 -5.78
CA GLN A 274 3.32 -3.86 -6.30
C GLN A 274 2.24 -3.78 -7.39
N HIS A 275 1.96 -4.86 -8.10
CA HIS A 275 0.83 -4.93 -9.04
C HIS A 275 -0.50 -5.00 -8.26
N GLU A 276 -0.63 -5.92 -7.31
CA GLU A 276 -1.84 -6.05 -6.48
C GLU A 276 -2.08 -4.82 -5.60
N TYR A 277 -1.02 -4.20 -5.08
CA TYR A 277 -1.12 -2.97 -4.31
C TYR A 277 -1.65 -1.79 -5.13
N ASP A 278 -1.33 -1.73 -6.43
CA ASP A 278 -1.83 -0.67 -7.31
C ASP A 278 -3.35 -0.77 -7.49
N HIS A 279 -3.91 -1.98 -7.67
CA HIS A 279 -5.37 -2.19 -7.70
C HIS A 279 -6.04 -1.72 -6.40
N LEU A 280 -5.39 -1.88 -5.24
CA LEU A 280 -5.91 -1.38 -3.96
C LEU A 280 -5.94 0.15 -3.86
N GLU A 281 -5.09 0.86 -4.61
CA GLU A 281 -5.10 2.32 -4.75
C GLU A 281 -5.94 2.80 -5.96
N GLY A 282 -6.54 1.89 -6.75
CA GLY A 282 -7.30 2.20 -7.97
C GLY A 282 -6.44 2.48 -9.21
N ILE A 283 -5.17 2.10 -9.18
CA ILE A 283 -4.17 2.27 -10.23
C ILE A 283 -4.08 0.95 -11.03
N LEU A 284 -4.05 1.05 -12.36
CA LEU A 284 -3.95 -0.11 -13.25
C LEU A 284 -2.59 -0.15 -13.92
N PHE A 285 -2.14 -1.34 -14.33
CA PHE A 285 -0.76 -1.55 -14.81
C PHE A 285 -0.37 -0.67 -16.01
N HIS A 286 -1.32 -0.28 -16.87
CA HIS A 286 -1.06 0.64 -17.98
C HIS A 286 -0.80 2.10 -17.54
N ASP A 287 -1.23 2.51 -16.33
CA ASP A 287 -0.87 3.81 -15.75
C ASP A 287 0.63 3.87 -15.36
N ARG A 288 1.31 2.71 -15.30
CA ARG A 288 2.72 2.54 -14.95
C ARG A 288 3.64 2.36 -16.17
N MET A 289 3.07 2.28 -17.37
CA MET A 289 3.78 2.06 -18.64
C MET A 289 4.33 3.37 -19.22
N THR A 290 5.26 3.27 -20.17
CA THR A 290 5.62 4.38 -21.05
C THR A 290 4.63 4.48 -22.22
N THR A 291 4.58 5.61 -22.93
CA THR A 291 3.70 5.81 -24.09
C THR A 291 3.92 4.75 -25.17
N GLU A 292 5.18 4.33 -25.35
CA GLU A 292 5.60 3.30 -26.30
C GLU A 292 5.11 1.91 -25.88
N ALA A 293 5.14 1.60 -24.57
CA ALA A 293 4.59 0.34 -24.06
C ALA A 293 3.04 0.32 -24.16
N VAL A 294 2.35 1.43 -23.85
CA VAL A 294 0.88 1.53 -23.98
C VAL A 294 0.45 1.34 -25.44
N SER A 295 1.16 1.89 -26.41
CA SER A 295 0.78 1.76 -27.82
C SER A 295 0.82 0.31 -28.34
N THR A 296 1.62 -0.57 -27.73
CA THR A 296 1.63 -2.01 -28.09
C THR A 296 0.33 -2.74 -27.71
N ILE A 297 -0.32 -2.34 -26.60
CA ILE A 297 -1.56 -2.95 -26.10
C ILE A 297 -2.83 -2.15 -26.40
N LEU A 298 -2.70 -0.92 -26.92
CA LEU A 298 -3.81 -0.02 -27.26
C LEU A 298 -4.95 -0.69 -28.07
N PRO A 299 -4.68 -1.54 -29.11
CA PRO A 299 -5.76 -2.22 -29.83
C PRO A 299 -6.55 -3.20 -28.96
N GLY A 300 -5.93 -3.79 -27.93
CA GLY A 300 -6.58 -4.66 -26.96
C GLY A 300 -7.37 -3.88 -25.91
N LEU A 301 -6.85 -2.75 -25.43
CA LEU A 301 -7.55 -1.85 -24.52
C LEU A 301 -8.84 -1.31 -25.16
N VAL A 302 -8.80 -0.94 -26.44
CA VAL A 302 -9.99 -0.52 -27.20
C VAL A 302 -11.00 -1.66 -27.38
N GLN A 303 -10.56 -2.90 -27.59
CA GLN A 303 -11.47 -4.06 -27.64
C GLN A 303 -12.17 -4.31 -26.30
N LEU A 304 -11.48 -4.07 -25.17
CA LEU A 304 -12.06 -4.16 -23.82
C LEU A 304 -13.06 -3.02 -23.55
N GLU A 305 -12.77 -1.78 -23.97
CA GLU A 305 -13.75 -0.67 -23.97
C GLU A 305 -15.02 -1.07 -24.73
N GLU A 306 -14.89 -1.52 -25.97
CA GLU A 306 -16.02 -1.84 -26.86
C GLU A 306 -16.80 -3.07 -26.40
N ALA A 307 -16.13 -4.07 -25.81
CA ALA A 307 -16.77 -5.22 -25.18
C ALA A 307 -17.60 -4.81 -23.95
N TYR A 308 -17.09 -3.91 -23.11
CA TYR A 308 -17.82 -3.37 -21.96
C TYR A 308 -19.03 -2.52 -22.39
N GLU A 309 -18.88 -1.65 -23.39
CA GLU A 309 -20.00 -0.82 -23.89
C GLU A 309 -21.11 -1.72 -24.47
N LYS A 310 -20.73 -2.77 -25.20
CA LYS A 310 -21.67 -3.77 -25.75
C LYS A 310 -22.34 -4.64 -24.68
N ALA A 311 -21.63 -5.00 -23.60
CA ALA A 311 -22.15 -5.87 -22.54
C ALA A 311 -23.01 -5.13 -21.51
N SER A 312 -22.67 -3.88 -21.19
CA SER A 312 -23.37 -3.06 -20.18
C SER A 312 -24.48 -2.17 -20.77
N GLY A 313 -24.41 -1.83 -22.05
CA GLY A 313 -25.26 -0.80 -22.66
C GLY A 313 -24.95 0.62 -22.19
N LEU A 314 -23.86 0.82 -21.44
CA LEU A 314 -23.40 2.10 -20.92
C LEU A 314 -22.06 2.49 -21.59
N PRO A 315 -21.75 3.78 -21.76
CA PRO A 315 -20.43 4.20 -22.21
C PRO A 315 -19.35 3.78 -21.22
N ALA A 316 -18.15 3.50 -21.72
CA ALA A 316 -17.00 3.16 -20.88
C ALA A 316 -16.65 4.38 -19.98
N PRO A 317 -16.42 4.16 -18.67
CA PRO A 317 -16.21 5.26 -17.71
C PRO A 317 -14.85 5.93 -17.85
N GLU A 318 -13.88 5.22 -18.44
CA GLU A 318 -12.61 5.74 -18.93
C GLU A 318 -12.38 5.20 -20.35
N LYS A 319 -11.60 5.93 -21.16
CA LYS A 319 -11.12 5.48 -22.48
C LYS A 319 -9.66 5.88 -22.63
N VAL A 320 -8.88 5.05 -23.29
CA VAL A 320 -7.46 5.33 -23.56
C VAL A 320 -7.36 6.42 -24.63
N ASN A 321 -6.40 7.34 -24.48
CA ASN A 321 -6.14 8.36 -25.48
C ASN A 321 -5.69 7.71 -26.80
N ARG A 322 -6.57 7.78 -27.80
CA ARG A 322 -6.30 7.35 -29.18
C ARG A 322 -5.50 8.47 -29.87
N VAL A 323 -4.17 8.35 -29.85
CA VAL A 323 -3.19 9.29 -30.47
C VAL A 323 -2.97 8.93 -31.94
#